data_AF-A0A9P0Q6R6-F1
#
_entry.id   AF-A0A9P0Q6R6-F1
#
_cell.length_a   1.000
_cell.length_b   1.000
_cell.length_c   1.000
_cell.angle_alpha   90.00
_cell.angle_beta   90.00
_cell.angle_gamma   90.00
#
_symmetry.space_group_name_H-M   'P 1'
#
loop_
_entity.id
_entity.type
_entity.pdbx_description
1 polymer ?
#
loop_
_entity_poly.entity_id
_entity_poly.type
_entity_poly.pdbx_seq_one_letter_code
_entity_poly.pdbx_strand_id
1 'polypeptide(L)'
;MTNSCEEVTEAIKTSSQLPSPNEFGGGNPFLMFLCITLLLQHRDHIIGKGMDYNEMAMHFDKMVRKHNVVRVLNQARQMYARYIKQHTAVHQKEENRIQDC
;
A
#
# COMPACT_ATOMS: atom_id res chain seq x y z
N MET A 1 -18.78 12.23 -23.57
CA MET A 1 -18.80 11.69 -22.20
C MET A 1 -17.37 11.74 -21.68
N THR A 2 -17.05 12.79 -20.94
CA THR A 2 -15.69 13.03 -20.39
C THR A 2 -15.54 12.19 -19.13
N ASN A 3 -14.72 11.14 -19.19
CA ASN A 3 -14.27 10.43 -17.99
C ASN A 3 -13.33 11.38 -17.24
N SER A 4 -13.85 12.03 -16.21
CA SER A 4 -13.04 12.77 -15.24
C SER A 4 -12.51 11.77 -14.22
N CYS A 5 -11.45 11.05 -14.59
CA CYS A 5 -10.53 10.56 -13.58
C CYS A 5 -9.78 11.81 -13.12
N GLU A 6 -10.18 12.36 -11.97
CA GLU A 6 -9.45 13.47 -11.36
C GLU A 6 -8.02 13.00 -11.12
N GLU A 7 -7.13 13.48 -11.98
CA GLU A 7 -5.70 13.29 -11.84
C GLU A 7 -5.29 14.06 -10.58
N VAL A 8 -5.22 13.34 -9.45
CA VAL A 8 -4.59 13.87 -8.23
C VAL A 8 -3.09 13.91 -8.50
N THR A 9 -2.65 14.86 -9.32
CA THR A 9 -1.27 15.32 -9.37
C THR A 9 -1.03 16.21 -8.15
N GLU A 10 -1.13 15.63 -6.95
CA GLU A 10 -0.42 16.21 -5.83
C GLU A 10 1.06 16.05 -6.13
N ALA A 11 1.76 17.19 -6.22
CA ALA A 11 3.19 17.23 -6.37
C ALA A 11 3.80 16.26 -5.35
N ILE A 12 4.41 15.18 -5.84
CA ILE A 12 5.08 14.16 -5.02
C ILE A 12 6.24 14.89 -4.34
N LYS A 13 5.96 15.51 -3.19
CA LYS A 13 7.01 15.86 -2.22
C LYS A 13 7.67 14.53 -1.93
N THR A 14 8.91 14.39 -2.36
CA THR A 14 9.75 13.21 -2.18
C THR A 14 10.15 13.05 -0.72
N SER A 15 9.19 13.09 0.20
CA SER A 15 9.28 12.37 1.46
C SER A 15 9.36 10.91 1.06
N SER A 16 10.55 10.35 1.08
CA SER A 16 10.81 8.93 0.78
C SER A 16 10.18 7.97 1.82
N GLN A 17 9.33 8.48 2.71
CA GLN A 17 8.72 7.76 3.82
C GLN A 17 7.21 7.83 3.68
N LEU A 18 6.57 6.67 3.86
CA LEU A 18 5.12 6.54 3.96
C LEU A 18 4.60 7.35 5.17
N PRO A 19 3.31 7.76 5.19
CA PRO A 19 2.72 8.46 6.32
C PRO A 19 2.82 7.65 7.62
N SER A 20 2.65 8.30 8.78
CA SER A 20 2.69 7.61 10.07
C SER A 20 1.60 6.52 10.18
N PRO A 21 1.77 5.49 11.03
CA PRO A 21 0.76 4.43 11.17
C PRO A 21 -0.63 4.92 11.57
N ASN A 22 -0.72 6.06 12.25
CA ASN A 22 -1.99 6.64 12.69
C ASN A 22 -2.73 7.36 11.55
N GLU A 23 -2.04 7.76 10.49
CA GLU A 23 -2.60 8.46 9.33
C GLU A 23 -2.78 7.54 8.13
N PHE A 24 -1.83 6.60 7.93
CA PHE A 24 -1.83 5.74 6.76
C PHE A 24 -3.00 4.76 6.77
N GLY A 25 -3.79 4.77 5.68
CA GLY A 25 -4.99 3.93 5.59
C GLY A 25 -6.08 4.30 6.59
N GLY A 26 -6.16 5.58 7.00
CA GLY A 26 -7.16 6.04 7.98
C GLY A 26 -6.96 5.41 9.36
N GLY A 27 -5.70 5.19 9.76
CA GLY A 27 -5.35 4.51 11.01
C GLY A 27 -5.33 2.97 10.92
N ASN A 28 -5.54 2.40 9.74
CA ASN A 28 -5.34 0.97 9.48
C ASN A 28 -4.30 0.73 8.37
N PRO A 29 -3.01 0.89 8.69
CA PRO A 29 -1.94 0.71 7.72
C PRO A 29 -1.85 -0.74 7.20
N PHE A 30 -2.18 -1.74 8.02
CA PHE A 30 -2.11 -3.15 7.60
C PHE A 30 -3.07 -3.44 6.45
N LEU A 31 -4.27 -2.86 6.46
CA LEU A 31 -5.24 -2.99 5.36
C LEU A 31 -4.67 -2.46 4.03
N MET A 32 -3.90 -1.37 4.06
CA MET A 32 -3.25 -0.86 2.86
C MET A 32 -2.22 -1.85 2.31
N PHE A 33 -1.39 -2.46 3.18
CA PHE A 33 -0.46 -3.50 2.75
C PHE A 33 -1.17 -4.76 2.23
N LEU A 34 -2.35 -5.09 2.75
CA LEU A 34 -3.18 -6.16 2.21
C LEU A 34 -3.65 -5.83 0.78
N CYS A 35 -4.19 -4.64 0.55
CA CYS A 35 -4.61 -4.16 -0.77
C CYS A 35 -3.45 -4.17 -1.77
N ILE A 36 -2.29 -3.63 -1.39
CA ILE A 36 -1.08 -3.62 -2.21
C ILE A 36 -0.64 -5.06 -2.52
N THR A 37 -0.68 -5.97 -1.55
CA THR A 37 -0.31 -7.36 -1.77
C THR A 37 -1.22 -8.04 -2.80
N LEU A 38 -2.54 -7.80 -2.74
CA LEU A 38 -3.48 -8.33 -3.74
C LEU A 38 -3.18 -7.79 -5.14
N LEU A 39 -2.92 -6.48 -5.27
CA LEU A 39 -2.52 -5.87 -6.54
C LEU A 39 -1.22 -6.48 -7.08
N LEU A 40 -0.20 -6.66 -6.23
CA LEU A 40 1.08 -7.25 -6.61
C LEU A 40 0.96 -8.70 -7.08
N GLN A 41 0.09 -9.51 -6.45
CA GLN A 41 -0.13 -10.91 -6.85
C GLN A 41 -0.77 -11.03 -8.25
N HIS A 42 -1.44 -9.98 -8.72
CA HIS A 42 -2.14 -9.96 -10.02
C HIS A 42 -1.52 -9.02 -11.05
N ARG A 43 -0.40 -8.33 -10.72
CA ARG A 43 0.18 -7.28 -11.56
C ARG A 43 0.46 -7.75 -12.99
N ASP A 44 1.02 -8.95 -13.17
CA ASP A 44 1.46 -9.43 -14.47
C ASP A 44 0.24 -9.75 -15.36
N HIS A 45 -0.87 -10.17 -14.74
CA HIS A 45 -2.14 -10.39 -15.44
C HIS A 45 -2.80 -9.08 -15.87
N ILE A 46 -2.84 -8.10 -14.95
CA ILE A 46 -3.47 -6.79 -15.16
C ILE A 46 -2.71 -6.03 -16.26
N ILE A 47 -1.38 -5.89 -16.10
CA ILE A 47 -0.52 -5.17 -17.04
C ILE A 47 -0.43 -5.92 -18.37
N GLY A 48 -0.25 -7.24 -18.34
CA GLY A 48 -0.12 -8.05 -19.55
C GLY A 48 -1.37 -8.03 -20.44
N LYS A 49 -2.55 -7.80 -19.85
CA LYS A 49 -3.80 -7.63 -20.60
C LYS A 49 -4.19 -6.16 -20.85
N GLY A 50 -3.44 -5.20 -20.30
CA GLY A 50 -3.79 -3.78 -20.38
C GLY A 50 -5.16 -3.47 -19.79
N MET A 51 -5.51 -4.11 -18.66
CA MET A 51 -6.84 -3.99 -18.07
C MET A 51 -7.15 -2.55 -17.64
N ASP A 52 -8.34 -2.07 -18.00
CA ASP A 52 -8.85 -0.80 -17.50
C ASP A 52 -9.47 -0.91 -16.10
N TYR A 53 -9.93 0.22 -15.54
CA TYR A 53 -10.53 0.26 -14.20
C TYR A 53 -11.71 -0.71 -14.04
N ASN A 54 -12.61 -0.77 -15.03
CA ASN A 54 -13.80 -1.60 -14.95
C ASN A 54 -13.44 -3.08 -15.02
N GLU A 55 -12.50 -3.44 -15.91
CA GLU A 55 -11.99 -4.79 -16.03
C GLU A 55 -11.25 -5.25 -14.76
N MET A 56 -10.47 -4.35 -14.15
CA MET A 56 -9.81 -4.61 -12.88
C MET A 56 -10.82 -4.89 -11.76
N ALA A 57 -11.88 -4.09 -11.65
CA ALA A 57 -12.95 -4.31 -10.67
C ALA A 57 -13.60 -5.69 -10.87
N MET A 58 -14.00 -6.02 -12.11
CA MET A 58 -14.57 -7.32 -12.46
C MET A 58 -13.62 -8.49 -12.19
N HIS A 59 -12.31 -8.31 -12.43
CA HIS A 59 -11.29 -9.33 -12.17
C HIS A 59 -11.19 -9.65 -10.68
N PHE A 60 -11.14 -8.63 -9.82
CA PHE A 60 -11.04 -8.84 -8.38
C PHE A 60 -12.34 -9.39 -7.75
N ASP A 61 -13.51 -9.03 -8.28
CA ASP A 61 -14.79 -9.64 -7.87
C ASP A 61 -14.80 -11.16 -8.13
N LYS A 62 -14.28 -11.57 -9.29
CA LYS A 62 -14.13 -13.00 -9.64
C LYS A 62 -13.12 -13.74 -8.75
N MET A 63 -12.26 -13.02 -8.03
CA MET A 63 -11.18 -13.56 -7.21
C MET A 63 -11.49 -13.65 -5.71
N VAL A 64 -12.59 -13.05 -5.21
CA VAL A 64 -12.90 -12.93 -3.76
C VAL A 64 -12.69 -14.22 -2.94
N ARG A 65 -13.01 -15.40 -3.51
CA ARG A 65 -12.84 -16.70 -2.84
C ARG A 65 -11.69 -17.57 -3.39
N LYS A 66 -10.89 -17.04 -4.29
CA LYS A 66 -9.81 -17.75 -5.00
C LYS A 66 -8.41 -17.33 -4.55
N HIS A 67 -8.31 -16.28 -3.73
CA HIS A 67 -7.03 -15.85 -3.17
C HIS A 67 -6.46 -16.91 -2.22
N ASN A 68 -5.16 -17.20 -2.35
CA ASN A 68 -4.45 -17.97 -1.34
C ASN A 68 -4.19 -17.08 -0.12
N VAL A 69 -5.08 -17.18 0.87
CA VAL A 69 -5.07 -16.34 2.08
C VAL A 69 -3.74 -16.42 2.82
N VAL A 70 -3.15 -17.62 2.94
CA VAL A 70 -1.88 -17.81 3.66
C VAL A 70 -0.74 -17.04 2.98
N ARG A 71 -0.62 -17.17 1.65
CA ARG A 71 0.42 -16.47 0.88
C ARG A 71 0.25 -14.95 0.94
N VAL A 72 -0.97 -14.47 0.73
CA VAL A 72 -1.31 -13.04 0.75
C VAL A 72 -1.00 -12.45 2.14
N LEU A 73 -1.47 -13.08 3.22
CA LEU A 73 -1.25 -12.58 4.57
C LEU A 73 0.23 -12.62 4.98
N ASN A 74 0.97 -13.65 4.57
CA ASN A 74 2.41 -13.73 4.85
C ASN A 74 3.18 -12.58 4.21
N GLN A 75 2.92 -12.28 2.93
CA GLN A 75 3.56 -11.17 2.25
C GLN A 75 3.16 -9.81 2.85
N ALA A 76 1.87 -9.60 3.12
CA ALA A 76 1.37 -8.37 3.73
C ALA A 76 2.01 -8.12 5.10
N ARG A 77 2.12 -9.17 5.94
CA ARG A 77 2.82 -9.09 7.24
C ARG A 77 4.29 -8.69 7.11
N GLN A 78 5.01 -9.24 6.13
CA GLN A 78 6.41 -8.88 5.90
C GLN A 78 6.56 -7.41 5.48
N MET A 79 5.69 -6.92 4.58
CA MET A 79 5.68 -5.52 4.15
C MET A 79 5.33 -4.58 5.31
N TYR A 80 4.30 -4.91 6.08
CA TYR A 80 3.90 -4.15 7.26
C TYR A 80 4.99 -4.10 8.33
N ALA A 81 5.64 -5.23 8.63
CA ALA A 81 6.73 -5.28 9.61
C ALA A 81 7.92 -4.39 9.21
N ARG A 82 8.26 -4.35 7.90
CA ARG A 82 9.30 -3.45 7.38
C ARG A 82 8.91 -1.98 7.55
N TYR A 83 7.66 -1.64 7.26
CA TYR A 83 7.12 -0.30 7.44
C TYR A 83 7.17 0.14 8.91
N ILE A 84 6.68 -0.68 9.85
CA ILE A 84 6.73 -0.36 11.28
C ILE A 84 8.17 -0.21 11.76
N LYS A 85 9.09 -1.09 11.35
CA LYS A 85 10.51 -0.97 11.72
C LYS A 85 11.14 0.33 11.22
N GLN A 86 10.76 0.80 10.04
CA GLN A 86 11.24 2.08 9.51
C GLN A 86 10.73 3.24 10.36
N HIS A 87 9.45 3.25 10.74
CA HIS A 87 8.89 4.30 11.58
C HIS A 87 9.43 4.29 13.02
N THR A 88 9.58 3.11 13.64
CA THR A 88 10.16 3.03 15.00
C THR A 88 11.62 3.46 15.04
N ALA A 89 12.41 3.11 14.01
CA ALA A 89 13.80 3.56 13.90
C ALA A 89 13.93 5.07 13.64
N VAL A 90 12.96 5.69 12.96
CA VAL A 90 12.91 7.14 12.74
C VAL A 90 12.56 7.85 14.05
N HIS A 91 11.54 7.39 14.78
CA HIS A 91 11.18 7.96 16.09
C HIS A 91 12.33 7.89 17.10
N GLN A 92 13.07 6.78 17.15
CA GLN A 92 14.26 6.68 18.02
C GLN A 92 15.37 7.68 17.62
N LYS A 93 15.51 8.01 16.33
CA LYS A 93 16.50 9.00 15.89
C LYS A 93 16.09 10.43 16.25
N GLU A 94 14.80 10.75 16.20
CA GLU A 94 14.30 12.06 16.61
C GLU A 94 14.40 12.29 18.12
N GLU A 95 14.09 11.28 18.93
CA GLU A 95 14.22 11.37 20.39
C GLU A 95 15.68 11.56 20.83
N ASN A 96 16.62 10.79 20.25
CA ASN A 96 18.04 10.96 20.56
C ASN A 96 18.57 12.35 20.15
N ARG A 97 18.05 12.91 19.05
CA ARG A 97 18.47 14.24 18.56
C ARG A 97 17.97 15.40 19.43
N ILE A 98 16.86 15.20 20.15
CA ILE A 98 16.33 16.18 21.12
C ILE A 98 17.08 16.07 22.45
N GLN A 99 17.58 14.89 22.82
CA GLN A 99 18.33 14.68 24.06
C GLN A 99 19.79 15.19 23.99
N ASP A 100 20.34 15.29 22.78
CA ASP A 100 21.69 15.83 22.53
C ASP A 100 21.72 17.37 22.34
N CYS A 101 20.61 18.08 22.60
CA CYS A 101 20.50 19.54 22.48
C CYS A 101 20.16 20.20 23.82
#